data_AF-A0A6L9LCR9-F1
#
_entry.id   AF-A0A6L9LCR9-F1
#
_cell.length_a   1.000
_cell.length_b   1.000
_cell.length_c   1.000
_cell.angle_alpha   90.00
_cell.angle_beta   90.00
_cell.angle_gamma   90.00
#
_symmetry.space_group_name_H-M   'P 1'
#
loop_
_entity.id
_entity.type
_entity.pdbx_description
1 polymer ?
#
loop_
_entity_poly.entity_id
_entity_poly.type
_entity_poly.pdbx_seq_one_letter_code
_entity_poly.pdbx_strand_id
1 'polypeptide(L)'
;MFTTKQSINWTAIFAALLTTRKLKRIGQTTSFLFLLLILATGCKKDKDEPEPLKPLVANAGPDQPVQVGQLVTLDGSGSADGEGKPLTYQWVLTQKPAKSTVTLTNANAVRATFTPDEVGDYELSLTVSNGSATSVDQVKITASVAQPITINSDITVKTVLENQIMNPDLPDYVVTKSIAVKHELTIQPGVVIAFERDARFDINDKGGMLIAQGTPEQKIRFIGVNPIKGYWAGIMLYSASNANLMEYVEILHAGSRPMLDNKKMGMSMFKESQIALKNTLFAQHDGYGLFIQEGAIVRNFSSNTFSNNTEAGLLLSTENVTKLDAASVFTASNGRNVVEINGEYIGDPNSTIAEIAWHGFTDKTPYRLLNSVAVRSGWRLLPGVTVEVARDASITINEQGYVAAKGTTEQRVIFTGAASAKAYWQGILSHSTSHLNSIENADIRNAGSKVIISGQRANLALYGSNATMTIRHTRISGSGGHGILVGYGSSINDDASTTNQFDNNTLATIEYEQ
;
A
#
# COMPACT_ATOMS: atom_id res chain seq x y z
N MET A 1 33.24 47.36 -17.07
CA MET A 1 33.64 48.30 -15.99
C MET A 1 32.75 48.07 -14.77
N PHE A 2 32.96 48.78 -13.67
CA PHE A 2 32.52 48.36 -12.32
C PHE A 2 31.05 48.62 -11.96
N THR A 3 30.65 47.91 -10.90
CA THR A 3 29.66 48.24 -9.85
C THR A 3 28.15 48.14 -10.05
N THR A 4 27.56 47.51 -9.03
CA THR A 4 26.16 47.21 -8.75
C THR A 4 25.39 48.32 -8.01
N LYS A 5 24.06 48.30 -8.19
CA LYS A 5 22.98 48.57 -7.22
C LYS A 5 23.17 49.58 -6.06
N GLN A 6 22.23 50.51 -6.01
CA GLN A 6 21.59 51.09 -4.81
C GLN A 6 20.08 50.68 -4.82
N SER A 7 19.30 50.68 -3.72
CA SER A 7 19.57 50.79 -2.27
C SER A 7 18.29 50.45 -1.43
N ILE A 8 18.48 50.05 -0.14
CA ILE A 8 17.80 50.52 1.11
C ILE A 8 16.24 50.53 1.15
N ASN A 9 15.51 50.07 2.19
CA ASN A 9 15.74 49.45 3.53
C ASN A 9 14.39 48.80 4.00
N TRP A 10 14.13 48.23 5.20
CA TRP A 10 14.83 47.97 6.49
C TRP A 10 14.70 46.44 6.81
N THR A 11 14.63 45.81 8.02
CA THR A 11 14.66 46.05 9.50
C THR A 11 14.97 44.66 10.16
N ALA A 12 15.23 44.37 11.46
CA ALA A 12 15.35 45.10 12.75
C ALA A 12 16.17 44.24 13.79
N ILE A 13 16.59 44.87 14.91
CA ILE A 13 16.49 44.45 16.35
C ILE A 13 16.67 42.94 16.72
N PHE A 14 17.54 42.50 17.65
CA PHE A 14 18.58 43.13 18.51
C PHE A 14 19.56 42.06 19.09
N ALA A 15 20.83 42.39 19.37
CA ALA A 15 21.71 41.55 20.23
C ALA A 15 22.96 42.27 20.81
N ALA A 16 23.31 41.91 22.06
CA ALA A 16 24.63 41.93 22.73
C ALA A 16 25.50 43.22 22.92
N LEU A 17 25.88 43.48 24.18
CA LEU A 17 27.15 44.10 24.64
C LEU A 17 27.81 43.10 25.64
N LEU A 18 29.15 42.89 25.76
CA LEU A 18 30.29 43.79 26.07
C LEU A 18 30.24 44.38 27.51
N THR A 19 31.31 44.41 28.34
CA THR A 19 32.70 43.88 28.27
C THR A 19 33.36 43.81 29.68
N THR A 20 34.64 43.38 29.79
CA THR A 20 35.43 43.34 31.05
C THR A 20 36.36 44.56 31.26
N ARG A 21 36.64 44.97 32.53
CA ARG A 21 37.99 45.18 33.14
C ARG A 21 38.03 45.99 34.48
N LYS A 22 38.82 45.47 35.44
CA LYS A 22 39.72 46.07 36.49
C LYS A 22 39.70 47.62 36.71
N LEU A 23 39.88 48.21 37.93
CA LEU A 23 41.06 48.13 38.83
C LEU A 23 40.92 48.87 40.21
N LYS A 24 41.66 48.40 41.26
CA LYS A 24 42.21 49.06 42.51
C LYS A 24 41.44 50.11 43.38
N ARG A 25 41.07 49.69 44.62
CA ARG A 25 41.72 49.95 45.97
C ARG A 25 41.97 51.39 46.51
N ILE A 26 41.49 51.72 47.74
CA ILE A 26 42.21 52.33 48.93
C ILE A 26 41.25 52.66 50.13
N GLY A 27 41.76 52.65 51.39
CA GLY A 27 41.09 53.01 52.68
C GLY A 27 40.59 51.79 53.48
N GLN A 28 40.98 51.41 54.73
CA GLN A 28 41.35 52.08 56.02
C GLN A 28 40.19 52.82 56.70
N THR A 29 39.94 52.71 58.03
CA THR A 29 40.59 51.99 59.18
C THR A 29 39.63 50.91 59.77
N THR A 30 39.65 50.30 60.97
CA THR A 30 40.30 50.44 62.32
C THR A 30 40.76 49.07 62.89
N SER A 31 40.82 48.87 64.24
CA SER A 31 41.39 47.68 64.93
C SER A 31 40.70 47.33 66.27
N PHE A 32 40.67 46.04 66.64
CA PHE A 32 40.84 45.42 67.99
C PHE A 32 41.06 43.90 67.75
N LEU A 33 42.20 43.25 68.08
CA LEU A 33 42.64 42.68 69.37
C LEU A 33 41.59 41.71 70.01
N PHE A 34 41.91 40.50 70.50
CA PHE A 34 43.19 39.97 71.03
C PHE A 34 43.33 38.41 70.98
N LEU A 35 44.57 37.91 71.08
CA LEU A 35 45.10 36.57 71.49
C LEU A 35 44.39 35.21 71.16
N LEU A 36 45.07 34.42 70.32
CA LEU A 36 45.84 33.20 70.67
C LEU A 36 45.23 32.10 71.58
N LEU A 37 45.17 30.85 71.08
CA LEU A 37 45.90 29.70 71.67
C LEU A 37 45.99 28.51 70.68
N ILE A 38 47.08 27.73 70.76
CA ILE A 38 47.18 26.38 70.17
C ILE A 38 47.36 25.39 71.32
N LEU A 39 46.52 24.35 71.38
CA LEU A 39 46.73 23.18 72.23
C LEU A 39 46.41 21.91 71.45
N ALA A 40 47.35 20.98 71.43
CA ALA A 40 47.22 19.69 70.76
C ALA A 40 47.30 18.55 71.79
N THR A 41 46.14 18.20 72.35
CA THR A 41 45.86 16.98 73.12
C THR A 41 44.41 16.56 72.81
N GLY A 42 44.03 15.28 72.81
CA GLY A 42 44.78 14.06 73.08
C GLY A 42 43.92 13.09 73.91
N CYS A 43 43.37 12.05 73.25
CA CYS A 43 42.29 11.16 73.76
C CYS A 43 40.94 11.89 73.94
N LYS A 44 39.79 11.33 73.55
CA LYS A 44 39.39 9.91 73.49
C LYS A 44 38.82 9.46 72.14
N LYS A 45 38.69 8.13 72.01
CA LYS A 45 37.86 7.46 71.01
C LYS A 45 36.44 7.30 71.58
N ASP A 46 35.66 8.37 71.54
CA ASP A 46 34.24 8.30 71.87
C ASP A 46 33.42 7.71 70.72
N LYS A 47 32.19 7.29 71.03
CA LYS A 47 31.48 6.23 70.31
C LYS A 47 30.79 6.71 69.04
N ASP A 48 30.59 5.72 68.18
CA ASP A 48 29.81 5.73 66.94
C ASP A 48 28.62 6.71 66.97
N GLU A 49 28.80 7.89 66.39
CA GLU A 49 27.69 8.68 65.85
C GLU A 49 27.24 7.95 64.58
N PRO A 50 26.02 7.39 64.54
CA PRO A 50 25.58 6.64 63.37
C PRO A 50 25.44 7.60 62.18
N GLU A 51 26.04 7.24 61.04
CA GLU A 51 25.77 7.95 59.79
C GLU A 51 24.24 7.98 59.57
N PRO A 52 23.67 9.12 59.13
CA PRO A 52 22.23 9.22 58.92
C PRO A 52 21.80 8.22 57.86
N LEU A 53 21.07 7.18 58.30
CA LEU A 53 20.51 6.11 57.47
C LEU A 53 19.82 6.70 56.24
N LYS A 54 20.48 6.58 55.09
CA LYS A 54 19.94 7.05 53.81
C LYS A 54 18.71 6.18 53.50
N PRO A 55 17.52 6.76 53.32
CA PRO A 55 16.27 6.02 53.36
C PRO A 55 16.13 5.05 52.17
N LEU A 56 15.37 3.97 52.40
CA LEU A 56 14.83 3.12 51.35
C LEU A 56 13.61 3.85 50.73
N VAL A 57 13.69 4.15 49.44
CA VAL A 57 12.67 4.91 48.71
C VAL A 57 12.10 4.05 47.58
N ALA A 58 10.81 3.72 47.69
CA ALA A 58 10.02 3.25 46.56
C ALA A 58 9.75 4.40 45.59
N ASN A 59 9.65 4.07 44.29
CA ASN A 59 9.26 4.98 43.23
C ASN A 59 8.50 4.17 42.19
N ALA A 60 7.19 4.36 42.11
CA ALA A 60 6.27 3.65 41.22
C ALA A 60 6.23 4.26 39.80
N GLY A 61 6.94 5.37 39.57
CA GLY A 61 6.84 6.19 38.37
C GLY A 61 5.64 7.16 38.40
N PRO A 62 5.54 8.06 37.41
CA PRO A 62 4.47 9.05 37.34
C PRO A 62 3.13 8.43 36.92
N ASP A 63 2.04 9.07 37.34
CA ASP A 63 0.67 8.76 36.89
C ASP A 63 0.57 8.78 35.36
N GLN A 64 -0.20 7.85 34.79
CA GLN A 64 -0.29 7.65 33.33
C GLN A 64 -1.75 7.77 32.84
N PRO A 65 -2.08 8.76 31.99
CA PRO A 65 -3.31 8.75 31.21
C PRO A 65 -3.17 7.79 30.03
N VAL A 66 -4.10 6.85 29.88
CA VAL A 66 -4.03 5.77 28.88
C VAL A 66 -5.40 5.48 28.25
N GLN A 67 -5.41 4.72 27.17
CA GLN A 67 -6.63 4.20 26.54
C GLN A 67 -6.93 2.78 27.03
N VAL A 68 -8.21 2.40 27.08
CA VAL A 68 -8.62 1.00 27.27
C VAL A 68 -8.05 0.14 26.13
N GLY A 69 -7.44 -1.00 26.47
CA GLY A 69 -6.71 -1.87 25.54
C GLY A 69 -5.22 -1.54 25.37
N GLN A 70 -4.73 -0.39 25.86
CA GLN A 70 -3.31 -0.04 25.81
C GLN A 70 -2.48 -0.87 26.81
N LEU A 71 -1.34 -1.42 26.39
CA LEU A 71 -0.41 -2.08 27.31
C LEU A 71 0.32 -1.04 28.16
N VAL A 72 0.09 -1.10 29.47
CA VAL A 72 0.73 -0.24 30.48
C VAL A 72 1.98 -0.93 31.00
N THR A 73 3.08 -0.17 31.08
CA THR A 73 4.31 -0.60 31.76
C THR A 73 4.52 0.22 33.03
N LEU A 74 4.70 -0.49 34.13
CA LEU A 74 5.01 0.03 35.45
C LEU A 74 6.52 -0.12 35.64
N ASP A 75 7.22 0.92 36.08
CA ASP A 75 8.69 0.89 36.15
C ASP A 75 9.22 1.34 37.51
N GLY A 76 9.57 0.36 38.33
CA GLY A 76 10.11 0.57 39.67
C GLY A 76 11.59 0.93 39.69
N SER A 77 12.27 1.02 38.54
CA SER A 77 13.74 1.20 38.50
C SER A 77 14.23 2.55 39.04
N GLY A 78 13.32 3.50 39.30
CA GLY A 78 13.61 4.72 40.05
C GLY A 78 13.68 4.55 41.57
N SER A 79 13.41 3.34 42.09
CA SER A 79 13.49 3.01 43.51
C SER A 79 14.94 2.79 43.94
N ALA A 80 15.29 3.22 45.15
CA ALA A 80 16.67 3.15 45.64
C ALA A 80 16.74 2.79 47.12
N ASP A 81 17.70 1.92 47.46
CA ASP A 81 18.21 1.79 48.81
C ASP A 81 19.39 2.76 49.00
N GLY A 82 19.38 3.55 50.07
CA GLY A 82 20.40 4.56 50.31
C GLY A 82 21.81 4.03 50.61
N GLU A 83 21.93 2.76 51.02
CA GLU A 83 23.20 2.04 51.21
C GLU A 83 23.61 1.23 49.96
N GLY A 84 22.78 1.24 48.90
CA GLY A 84 23.00 0.49 47.66
C GLY A 84 22.66 -1.00 47.75
N LYS A 85 21.86 -1.42 48.75
CA LYS A 85 21.43 -2.83 48.88
C LYS A 85 20.53 -3.27 47.71
N PRO A 86 20.63 -4.53 47.26
CA PRO A 86 19.71 -5.07 46.25
C PRO A 86 18.24 -4.97 46.70
N LEU A 87 17.36 -4.59 45.76
CA LEU A 87 15.93 -4.48 46.00
C LEU A 87 15.15 -5.67 45.47
N THR A 88 14.16 -6.10 46.24
CA THR A 88 13.03 -6.91 45.81
C THR A 88 11.81 -6.01 45.58
N TYR A 89 10.92 -6.41 44.68
CA TYR A 89 9.79 -5.61 44.20
C TYR A 89 8.50 -6.41 44.31
N GLN A 90 7.40 -5.75 44.65
CA GLN A 90 6.05 -6.32 44.62
C GLN A 90 5.03 -5.25 44.21
N TRP A 91 4.40 -5.47 43.07
CA TRP A 91 3.31 -4.65 42.54
C TRP A 91 1.96 -5.24 42.93
N VAL A 92 1.03 -4.40 43.41
CA VAL A 92 -0.34 -4.78 43.74
C VAL A 92 -1.31 -3.80 43.09
N LEU A 93 -2.30 -4.31 42.38
CA LEU A 93 -3.42 -3.53 41.86
C LEU A 93 -4.45 -3.33 42.99
N THR A 94 -4.47 -2.14 43.60
CA THR A 94 -5.25 -1.83 44.81
C THR A 94 -6.64 -1.29 44.51
N GLN A 95 -6.82 -0.63 43.37
CA GLN A 95 -8.13 -0.17 42.88
C GLN A 95 -8.24 -0.45 41.37
N LYS A 96 -9.44 -0.80 40.89
CA LYS A 96 -9.80 -0.88 39.47
C LYS A 96 -11.31 -0.70 39.27
N PRO A 97 -11.79 -0.37 38.06
CA PRO A 97 -13.23 -0.25 37.79
C PRO A 97 -13.99 -1.54 38.14
N ALA A 98 -15.22 -1.42 38.62
CA ALA A 98 -15.96 -2.55 39.23
C ALA A 98 -16.25 -3.75 38.31
N LYS A 99 -16.12 -3.59 36.99
CA LYS A 99 -16.24 -4.67 36.00
C LYS A 99 -14.89 -5.24 35.55
N SER A 100 -13.78 -4.56 35.88
CA SER A 100 -12.45 -4.89 35.40
C SER A 100 -12.01 -6.27 35.90
N THR A 101 -11.57 -7.11 34.98
CA THR A 101 -11.05 -8.46 35.21
C THR A 101 -9.53 -8.50 35.30
N VAL A 102 -8.82 -7.47 34.80
CA VAL A 102 -7.36 -7.46 34.64
C VAL A 102 -6.54 -7.88 35.87
N THR A 103 -5.41 -8.51 35.60
CA THR A 103 -4.36 -8.95 36.53
C THR A 103 -2.98 -8.47 36.07
N LEU A 104 -2.04 -8.26 37.01
CA LEU A 104 -0.67 -7.85 36.68
C LEU A 104 0.17 -9.03 36.16
N THR A 105 0.96 -8.78 35.12
CA THR A 105 2.04 -9.66 34.65
C THR A 105 3.38 -9.19 35.23
N ASN A 106 4.25 -10.13 35.60
CA ASN A 106 5.56 -9.87 36.21
C ASN A 106 5.52 -9.01 37.49
N ALA A 107 4.47 -9.17 38.31
CA ALA A 107 4.22 -8.36 39.51
C ALA A 107 5.38 -8.31 40.54
N ASN A 108 6.31 -9.27 40.54
CA ASN A 108 7.46 -9.31 41.45
C ASN A 108 8.78 -8.83 40.82
N ALA A 109 8.72 -8.21 39.63
CA ALA A 109 9.88 -7.69 38.91
C ALA A 109 9.99 -6.16 39.02
N VAL A 110 11.17 -5.63 38.66
CA VAL A 110 11.41 -4.18 38.54
C VAL A 110 10.36 -3.51 37.62
N ARG A 111 9.98 -4.21 36.54
CA ARG A 111 8.94 -3.80 35.59
C ARG A 111 7.81 -4.82 35.54
N ALA A 112 6.60 -4.35 35.79
CA ALA A 112 5.37 -5.12 35.68
C ALA A 112 4.48 -4.53 34.57
N THR A 113 3.56 -5.30 34.02
CA THR A 113 2.67 -4.85 32.93
C THR A 113 1.23 -5.29 33.13
N PHE A 114 0.28 -4.51 32.60
CA PHE A 114 -1.13 -4.86 32.51
C PHE A 114 -1.82 -4.08 31.39
N THR A 115 -3.04 -4.46 31.03
CA THR A 115 -3.85 -3.79 29.99
C THR A 115 -5.21 -3.43 30.58
N PRO A 116 -5.53 -2.15 30.82
CA PRO A 116 -6.87 -1.73 31.23
C PRO A 116 -7.94 -2.25 30.28
N ASP A 117 -8.94 -2.92 30.84
CA ASP A 117 -10.06 -3.58 30.16
C ASP A 117 -11.39 -2.82 30.32
N GLU A 118 -11.44 -1.81 31.19
CA GLU A 118 -12.60 -0.97 31.49
C GLU A 118 -12.19 0.50 31.65
N VAL A 119 -13.14 1.42 31.48
CA VAL A 119 -12.91 2.87 31.63
C VAL A 119 -12.88 3.24 33.12
N GLY A 120 -11.92 4.09 33.51
CA GLY A 120 -11.83 4.65 34.86
C GLY A 120 -10.44 4.53 35.47
N ASP A 121 -10.39 4.68 36.79
CA ASP A 121 -9.16 4.74 37.55
C ASP A 121 -8.68 3.36 38.00
N TYR A 122 -7.39 3.11 37.81
CA TYR A 122 -6.65 1.97 38.35
C TYR A 122 -5.56 2.52 39.28
N GLU A 123 -5.58 2.15 40.56
CA GLU A 123 -4.52 2.51 41.50
C GLU A 123 -3.65 1.29 41.76
N LEU A 124 -2.33 1.49 41.67
CA LEU A 124 -1.35 0.43 41.87
C LEU A 124 -0.34 0.88 42.93
N SER A 125 0.04 -0.06 43.78
CA SER A 125 1.08 0.15 44.78
C SER A 125 2.31 -0.67 44.44
N LEU A 126 3.48 -0.03 44.49
CA LEU A 126 4.78 -0.70 44.50
C LEU A 126 5.27 -0.76 45.94
N THR A 127 5.53 -1.97 46.43
CA THR A 127 6.35 -2.20 47.62
C THR A 127 7.76 -2.62 47.18
N VAL A 128 8.80 -2.00 47.73
CA VAL A 128 10.19 -2.47 47.61
C VAL A 128 10.76 -2.87 48.96
N SER A 129 11.66 -3.86 48.98
CA SER A 129 12.38 -4.25 50.20
C SER A 129 13.85 -4.56 49.94
N ASN A 130 14.70 -4.08 50.86
CA ASN A 130 16.13 -4.40 50.96
C ASN A 130 16.42 -5.59 51.90
N GLY A 131 15.39 -6.33 52.32
CA GLY A 131 15.48 -7.46 53.26
C GLY A 131 15.56 -7.09 54.74
N SER A 132 15.60 -5.80 55.10
CA SER A 132 15.55 -5.31 56.49
C SER A 132 14.44 -4.27 56.74
N ALA A 133 14.02 -3.57 55.68
CA ALA A 133 12.95 -2.59 55.67
C ALA A 133 12.09 -2.73 54.40
N THR A 134 10.92 -2.10 54.41
CA THR A 134 10.02 -1.97 53.27
C THR A 134 9.71 -0.50 53.02
N SER A 135 9.60 -0.09 51.76
CA SER A 135 9.13 1.23 51.35
C SER A 135 8.01 1.04 50.32
N VAL A 136 7.05 1.96 50.29
CA VAL A 136 5.83 1.85 49.49
C VAL A 136 5.58 3.15 48.76
N ASP A 137 5.22 3.06 47.49
CA ASP A 137 4.76 4.16 46.66
C ASP A 137 3.52 3.73 45.85
N GLN A 138 2.83 4.69 45.23
CA GLN A 138 1.63 4.45 44.42
C GLN A 138 1.70 5.18 43.08
N VAL A 139 1.10 4.58 42.06
CA VAL A 139 0.89 5.18 40.74
C VAL A 139 -0.55 5.00 40.30
N LYS A 140 -1.16 6.07 39.79
CA LYS A 140 -2.51 6.06 39.24
C LYS A 140 -2.48 5.98 37.72
N ILE A 141 -3.25 5.06 37.18
CA ILE A 141 -3.42 4.86 35.74
C ILE A 141 -4.87 5.19 35.39
N THR A 142 -5.06 6.25 34.59
CA THR A 142 -6.39 6.78 34.24
C THR A 142 -6.76 6.27 32.85
N ALA A 143 -7.61 5.24 32.78
CA ALA A 143 -8.01 4.61 31.52
C ALA A 143 -9.24 5.29 30.90
N SER A 144 -9.13 5.67 29.63
CA SER A 144 -10.13 6.45 28.89
C SER A 144 -10.61 5.74 27.61
N VAL A 145 -11.77 6.17 27.10
CA VAL A 145 -12.26 5.74 25.78
C VAL A 145 -11.40 6.40 24.70
N ALA A 146 -10.81 5.61 23.81
CA ALA A 146 -10.12 6.13 22.63
C ALA A 146 -11.12 6.84 21.70
N GLN A 147 -10.87 8.10 21.34
CA GLN A 147 -11.76 8.91 20.50
C GLN A 147 -11.07 9.32 19.20
N PRO A 148 -11.66 9.05 18.02
CA PRO A 148 -11.09 9.44 16.73
C PRO A 148 -11.04 10.96 16.53
N ILE A 149 -9.97 11.46 15.93
CA ILE A 149 -9.87 12.85 15.50
C ILE A 149 -10.71 13.05 14.22
N THR A 150 -11.63 14.01 14.26
CA THR A 150 -12.51 14.32 13.11
C THR A 150 -11.77 15.10 12.02
N ILE A 151 -11.73 14.55 10.80
CA ILE A 151 -11.28 15.25 9.59
C ILE A 151 -12.51 15.72 8.81
N ASN A 152 -12.81 17.02 8.91
CA ASN A 152 -13.99 17.65 8.31
C ASN A 152 -13.68 18.87 7.41
N SER A 153 -12.42 19.08 7.05
CA SER A 153 -11.93 20.19 6.22
C SER A 153 -10.86 19.74 5.22
N ASP A 154 -10.74 20.47 4.10
CA ASP A 154 -9.74 20.20 3.06
C ASP A 154 -8.30 20.34 3.59
N ILE A 155 -7.41 19.45 3.17
CA ILE A 155 -5.99 19.52 3.50
C ILE A 155 -5.32 20.56 2.59
N THR A 156 -5.21 21.81 3.07
CA THR A 156 -4.69 22.97 2.32
C THR A 156 -3.25 23.35 2.69
N VAL A 157 -2.67 22.69 3.70
CA VAL A 157 -1.29 22.85 4.17
C VAL A 157 -0.66 21.47 4.36
N LYS A 158 0.67 21.38 4.57
CA LYS A 158 1.33 20.11 4.89
C LYS A 158 0.73 19.55 6.18
N THR A 159 0.14 18.35 6.10
CA THR A 159 -0.47 17.67 7.24
C THR A 159 0.17 16.30 7.40
N VAL A 160 0.54 15.96 8.64
CA VAL A 160 0.98 14.62 9.04
C VAL A 160 -0.12 14.03 9.91
N LEU A 161 -0.54 12.81 9.60
CA LEU A 161 -1.41 12.00 10.44
C LEU A 161 -0.55 10.96 11.17
N GLU A 162 -0.63 10.96 12.50
CA GLU A 162 0.18 10.13 13.40
C GLU A 162 -0.73 9.14 14.12
N ASN A 163 -0.22 7.97 14.52
CA ASN A 163 -1.00 7.01 15.29
C ASN A 163 -1.31 7.60 16.68
N GLN A 164 -2.61 7.76 16.97
CA GLN A 164 -3.19 8.27 18.21
C GLN A 164 -3.78 7.15 19.09
N ILE A 165 -4.15 6.02 18.48
CA ILE A 165 -4.90 4.94 19.09
C ILE A 165 -4.13 3.63 18.91
N MET A 166 -3.53 3.16 20.00
CA MET A 166 -2.67 1.97 20.02
C MET A 166 -3.41 0.65 19.70
N ASN A 167 -4.73 0.67 19.61
CA ASN A 167 -5.56 -0.46 19.21
C ASN A 167 -5.88 -0.37 17.69
N PRO A 168 -5.28 -1.22 16.83
CA PRO A 168 -5.41 -1.12 15.37
C PRO A 168 -6.79 -1.54 14.80
N ASP A 169 -7.72 -1.98 15.65
CA ASP A 169 -9.13 -2.20 15.30
C ASP A 169 -10.02 -0.97 15.53
N LEU A 170 -9.47 0.11 16.10
CA LEU A 170 -10.15 1.40 16.27
C LEU A 170 -9.54 2.48 15.35
N PRO A 171 -10.32 3.41 14.80
CA PRO A 171 -9.81 4.43 13.89
C PRO A 171 -9.23 5.64 14.63
N ASP A 172 -7.97 5.98 14.37
CA ASP A 172 -7.34 7.24 14.80
C ASP A 172 -8.09 8.48 14.29
N TYR A 173 -8.63 8.39 13.07
CA TYR A 173 -9.27 9.51 12.38
C TYR A 173 -10.62 9.10 11.77
N VAL A 174 -11.61 9.99 11.85
CA VAL A 174 -12.92 9.84 11.17
C VAL A 174 -13.13 10.96 10.16
N VAL A 175 -13.32 10.59 8.89
CA VAL A 175 -13.59 11.48 7.76
C VAL A 175 -15.10 11.62 7.56
N THR A 176 -15.67 12.76 7.96
CA THR A 176 -17.15 12.96 8.03
C THR A 176 -17.77 13.56 6.77
N LYS A 177 -16.98 13.85 5.74
CA LYS A 177 -17.45 14.33 4.43
C LYS A 177 -16.40 14.05 3.35
N SER A 178 -16.67 14.40 2.09
CA SER A 178 -15.63 14.37 1.05
C SER A 178 -14.57 15.44 1.31
N ILE A 179 -13.29 15.07 1.33
CA ILE A 179 -12.16 15.95 1.67
C ILE A 179 -11.21 16.07 0.48
N ALA A 180 -10.95 17.30 0.02
CA ALA A 180 -9.95 17.55 -1.01
C ALA A 180 -8.56 17.72 -0.40
N VAL A 181 -7.61 16.90 -0.83
CA VAL A 181 -6.20 17.00 -0.44
C VAL A 181 -5.48 17.87 -1.46
N LYS A 182 -5.29 19.15 -1.11
CA LYS A 182 -4.74 20.25 -1.94
C LYS A 182 -3.27 20.55 -1.66
N HIS A 183 -2.69 19.88 -0.66
CA HIS A 183 -1.28 19.94 -0.30
C HIS A 183 -0.80 18.52 0.04
N GLU A 184 0.46 18.37 0.45
CA GLU A 184 1.01 17.13 1.02
C GLU A 184 0.22 16.64 2.25
N LEU A 185 -0.36 15.45 2.13
CA LEU A 185 -0.87 14.63 3.23
C LEU A 185 0.07 13.42 3.42
N THR A 186 0.78 13.40 4.55
CA THR A 186 1.62 12.27 4.97
C THR A 186 0.92 11.49 6.08
N ILE A 187 0.97 10.17 6.02
CA ILE A 187 0.30 9.26 6.97
C ILE A 187 1.36 8.27 7.50
N GLN A 188 1.51 8.23 8.83
CA GLN A 188 2.49 7.39 9.51
C GLN A 188 2.05 5.92 9.63
N PRO A 189 2.99 4.98 9.87
CA PRO A 189 2.67 3.58 10.13
C PRO A 189 1.60 3.37 11.20
N GLY A 190 0.75 2.36 10.99
CA GLY A 190 -0.29 1.95 11.93
C GLY A 190 -1.54 2.83 11.96
N VAL A 191 -1.60 3.93 11.21
CA VAL A 191 -2.76 4.84 11.22
C VAL A 191 -3.99 4.23 10.54
N VAL A 192 -5.13 4.29 11.22
CA VAL A 192 -6.44 3.82 10.77
C VAL A 192 -7.38 5.01 10.55
N ILE A 193 -7.84 5.19 9.32
CA ILE A 193 -8.75 6.27 8.90
C ILE A 193 -10.09 5.64 8.52
N ALA A 194 -11.13 5.91 9.30
CA ALA A 194 -12.49 5.51 8.99
C ALA A 194 -13.25 6.61 8.24
N PHE A 195 -14.08 6.23 7.28
CA PHE A 195 -14.90 7.15 6.49
C PHE A 195 -16.37 6.96 6.82
N GLU A 196 -17.07 8.08 7.02
CA GLU A 196 -18.53 8.08 7.06
C GLU A 196 -19.12 7.75 5.67
N ARG A 197 -20.41 7.46 5.66
CA ARG A 197 -21.11 6.99 4.46
C ARG A 197 -20.94 7.97 3.29
N ASP A 198 -20.64 7.44 2.11
CA ASP A 198 -20.48 8.19 0.85
C ASP A 198 -19.33 9.24 0.82
N ALA A 199 -18.52 9.34 1.89
CA ALA A 199 -17.31 10.17 1.97
C ALA A 199 -16.14 9.59 1.14
N ARG A 200 -15.13 10.43 0.86
CA ARG A 200 -13.94 10.10 0.05
C ARG A 200 -12.79 11.07 0.27
N PHE A 201 -11.58 10.68 -0.14
CA PHE A 201 -10.48 11.62 -0.40
C PHE A 201 -10.39 11.96 -1.90
N ASP A 202 -10.24 13.25 -2.21
CA ASP A 202 -9.96 13.79 -3.55
C ASP A 202 -8.53 14.36 -3.60
N ILE A 203 -7.56 13.53 -3.97
CA ILE A 203 -6.13 13.87 -4.04
C ILE A 203 -5.86 14.62 -5.35
N ASN A 204 -6.02 15.95 -5.33
CA ASN A 204 -6.21 16.75 -6.53
C ASN A 204 -4.90 17.22 -7.19
N ASP A 205 -5.04 17.73 -8.42
CA ASP A 205 -3.99 18.21 -9.31
C ASP A 205 -3.38 19.58 -8.92
N LYS A 206 -3.85 20.22 -7.84
CA LYS A 206 -3.46 21.60 -7.45
C LYS A 206 -2.49 21.67 -6.27
N GLY A 207 -1.50 20.77 -6.27
CA GLY A 207 -0.50 20.64 -5.19
C GLY A 207 -0.79 19.51 -4.19
N GLY A 208 -1.92 18.81 -4.33
CA GLY A 208 -2.22 17.62 -3.56
C GLY A 208 -1.21 16.50 -3.79
N MET A 209 -0.80 15.82 -2.72
CA MET A 209 -0.09 14.54 -2.80
C MET A 209 -0.33 13.69 -1.56
N LEU A 210 -0.26 12.37 -1.71
CA LEU A 210 -0.54 11.39 -0.66
C LEU A 210 0.67 10.48 -0.43
N ILE A 211 1.23 10.51 0.77
CA ILE A 211 2.37 9.68 1.19
C ILE A 211 1.90 8.79 2.34
N ALA A 212 1.60 7.52 2.06
CA ALA A 212 1.19 6.53 3.04
C ALA A 212 2.18 5.35 3.04
N GLN A 213 3.09 5.32 4.01
CA GLN A 213 4.12 4.27 4.12
C GLN A 213 4.05 3.64 5.52
N GLY A 214 3.40 2.47 5.60
CA GLY A 214 3.37 1.64 6.79
C GLY A 214 4.50 0.60 6.81
N THR A 215 4.38 -0.38 7.71
CA THR A 215 5.23 -1.58 7.76
C THR A 215 4.36 -2.85 7.71
N PRO A 216 4.92 -4.06 7.56
CA PRO A 216 4.14 -5.31 7.66
C PRO A 216 3.36 -5.44 8.97
N GLU A 217 3.93 -4.93 10.07
CA GLU A 217 3.39 -4.95 11.43
C GLU A 217 2.46 -3.75 11.71
N GLN A 218 2.77 -2.59 11.13
CA GLN A 218 2.07 -1.32 11.31
C GLN A 218 1.55 -0.80 9.97
N LYS A 219 0.59 -1.52 9.39
CA LYS A 219 -0.08 -1.11 8.14
C LYS A 219 -0.95 0.13 8.36
N ILE A 220 -1.10 0.93 7.31
CA ILE A 220 -2.06 2.04 7.26
C ILE A 220 -3.39 1.51 6.71
N ARG A 221 -4.54 1.88 7.31
CA ARG A 221 -5.84 1.30 6.95
C ARG A 221 -6.87 2.39 6.62
N PHE A 222 -7.50 2.32 5.45
CA PHE A 222 -8.62 3.17 5.04
C PHE A 222 -9.90 2.31 5.04
N ILE A 223 -10.84 2.58 5.95
CA ILE A 223 -11.98 1.69 6.25
C ILE A 223 -13.33 2.42 6.27
N GLY A 224 -14.45 1.71 6.18
CA GLY A 224 -15.75 2.30 6.51
C GLY A 224 -15.96 2.37 8.03
N VAL A 225 -16.60 3.43 8.55
CA VAL A 225 -17.03 3.49 9.97
C VAL A 225 -17.95 2.30 10.32
N ASN A 226 -18.70 1.78 9.34
CA ASN A 226 -19.27 0.45 9.39
C ASN A 226 -18.54 -0.45 8.37
N PRO A 227 -17.91 -1.58 8.77
CA PRO A 227 -17.07 -2.42 7.90
C PRO A 227 -17.90 -3.33 6.98
N ILE A 228 -18.66 -2.72 6.06
CA ILE A 228 -19.46 -3.41 5.04
C ILE A 228 -19.05 -2.94 3.63
N LYS A 229 -19.18 -3.81 2.62
CA LYS A 229 -18.85 -3.45 1.23
C LYS A 229 -19.67 -2.26 0.76
N GLY A 230 -19.04 -1.28 0.13
CA GLY A 230 -19.73 -0.09 -0.39
C GLY A 230 -20.28 0.84 0.68
N TYR A 231 -19.61 1.00 1.83
CA TYR A 231 -20.02 1.96 2.87
C TYR A 231 -19.64 3.40 2.51
N TRP A 232 -18.38 3.62 2.13
CA TRP A 232 -17.84 4.92 1.70
C TRP A 232 -17.51 4.92 0.21
N ALA A 233 -17.27 6.07 -0.40
CA ALA A 233 -17.18 6.16 -1.86
C ALA A 233 -15.83 5.66 -2.41
N GLY A 234 -14.71 5.98 -1.76
CA GLY A 234 -13.36 5.52 -2.14
C GLY A 234 -12.32 6.65 -2.16
N ILE A 235 -11.20 6.45 -2.87
CA ILE A 235 -10.15 7.47 -3.07
C ILE A 235 -10.08 7.85 -4.56
N MET A 236 -10.15 9.14 -4.88
CA MET A 236 -9.92 9.66 -6.23
C MET A 236 -8.55 10.34 -6.31
N LEU A 237 -7.67 9.83 -7.17
CA LEU A 237 -6.36 10.40 -7.46
C LEU A 237 -6.37 11.14 -8.81
N TYR A 238 -6.08 12.44 -8.73
CA TYR A 238 -5.86 13.35 -9.86
C TYR A 238 -4.40 13.82 -9.91
N SER A 239 -3.68 13.73 -8.79
CA SER A 239 -2.34 14.29 -8.62
C SER A 239 -1.30 13.59 -9.50
N ALA A 240 -0.64 14.39 -10.33
CA ALA A 240 0.54 14.00 -11.11
C ALA A 240 1.85 13.94 -10.28
N SER A 241 1.79 14.08 -8.95
CA SER A 241 2.98 14.06 -8.10
C SER A 241 3.68 12.70 -8.09
N ASN A 242 4.97 12.68 -8.45
CA ASN A 242 5.80 11.48 -8.34
C ASN A 242 6.08 11.06 -6.88
N ALA A 243 5.82 11.94 -5.90
CA ALA A 243 5.89 11.64 -4.47
C ALA A 243 4.71 10.80 -3.96
N ASN A 244 3.62 10.67 -4.73
CA ASN A 244 2.48 9.83 -4.34
C ASN A 244 2.93 8.37 -4.15
N LEU A 245 2.63 7.80 -2.98
CA LEU A 245 3.07 6.48 -2.53
C LEU A 245 2.03 5.82 -1.62
N MET A 246 1.78 4.53 -1.84
CA MET A 246 1.22 3.59 -0.86
C MET A 246 2.17 2.39 -0.72
N GLU A 247 2.61 2.11 0.51
CA GLU A 247 3.40 0.93 0.85
C GLU A 247 2.89 0.37 2.20
N TYR A 248 2.52 -0.91 2.25
CA TYR A 248 1.84 -1.56 3.39
C TYR A 248 0.54 -0.84 3.80
N VAL A 249 -0.35 -0.65 2.83
CA VAL A 249 -1.66 0.01 2.98
C VAL A 249 -2.79 -1.01 2.79
N GLU A 250 -3.87 -0.89 3.55
CA GLU A 250 -5.14 -1.57 3.32
C GLU A 250 -6.23 -0.54 2.97
N ILE A 251 -6.89 -0.70 1.83
CA ILE A 251 -8.08 0.06 1.46
C ILE A 251 -9.24 -0.93 1.44
N LEU A 252 -10.23 -0.70 2.31
CA LEU A 252 -11.31 -1.62 2.60
C LEU A 252 -12.68 -0.93 2.47
N HIS A 253 -13.74 -1.69 2.19
CA HIS A 253 -15.15 -1.27 2.37
C HIS A 253 -15.68 -0.12 1.49
N ALA A 254 -14.85 0.47 0.63
CA ALA A 254 -15.25 1.51 -0.33
C ALA A 254 -16.17 1.00 -1.47
N GLY A 255 -16.61 1.92 -2.33
CA GLY A 255 -17.44 1.66 -3.52
C GLY A 255 -18.92 1.99 -3.37
N SER A 256 -19.34 2.81 -2.39
CA SER A 256 -20.76 3.10 -2.12
C SER A 256 -21.54 3.62 -3.32
N ARG A 257 -20.90 4.46 -4.13
CA ARG A 257 -21.45 5.11 -5.33
C ARG A 257 -20.39 5.17 -6.45
N PRO A 258 -20.79 5.31 -7.72
CA PRO A 258 -19.83 5.48 -8.81
C PRO A 258 -18.91 6.69 -8.62
N MET A 259 -17.63 6.54 -9.01
CA MET A 259 -16.63 7.61 -8.93
C MET A 259 -16.11 8.05 -10.31
N LEU A 260 -15.90 7.09 -11.23
CA LEU A 260 -15.36 7.34 -12.57
C LEU A 260 -16.02 6.39 -13.58
N ASP A 261 -16.30 6.87 -14.79
CA ASP A 261 -16.92 6.12 -15.92
C ASP A 261 -18.14 5.26 -15.53
N ASN A 262 -18.99 5.79 -14.65
CA ASN A 262 -20.15 5.14 -14.03
C ASN A 262 -19.85 3.80 -13.31
N LYS A 263 -18.60 3.58 -12.90
CA LYS A 263 -18.15 2.41 -12.12
C LYS A 263 -17.96 2.78 -10.66
N LYS A 264 -18.19 1.81 -9.77
CA LYS A 264 -17.80 1.86 -8.35
C LYS A 264 -16.41 1.23 -8.18
N MET A 265 -15.63 1.69 -7.19
CA MET A 265 -14.29 1.15 -6.91
C MET A 265 -13.76 1.57 -5.54
N GLY A 266 -12.72 0.88 -5.05
CA GLY A 266 -11.93 1.33 -3.90
C GLY A 266 -11.12 2.59 -4.19
N MET A 267 -10.44 2.61 -5.34
CA MET A 267 -9.62 3.76 -5.79
C MET A 267 -9.72 3.99 -7.30
N SER A 268 -9.71 5.26 -7.73
CA SER A 268 -9.67 5.68 -9.14
C SER A 268 -8.44 6.54 -9.44
N MET A 269 -7.77 6.29 -10.57
CA MET A 269 -6.71 7.14 -11.12
C MET A 269 -7.10 7.61 -12.53
N PHE A 270 -6.91 8.90 -12.82
CA PHE A 270 -7.23 9.49 -14.13
C PHE A 270 -6.45 10.79 -14.39
N LYS A 271 -6.52 11.31 -15.63
CA LYS A 271 -5.56 12.32 -16.16
C LYS A 271 -4.11 11.84 -16.03
N GLU A 272 -3.13 12.75 -16.08
CA GLU A 272 -1.70 12.51 -15.87
C GLU A 272 -1.32 12.10 -14.41
N SER A 273 -2.28 11.58 -13.64
CA SER A 273 -2.08 11.19 -12.24
C SER A 273 -1.17 9.99 -12.11
N GLN A 274 -0.42 9.91 -11.01
CA GLN A 274 0.53 8.83 -10.80
C GLN A 274 0.75 8.50 -9.33
N ILE A 275 1.04 7.23 -9.03
CA ILE A 275 1.32 6.74 -7.67
C ILE A 275 2.22 5.51 -7.71
N ALA A 276 3.07 5.34 -6.69
CA ALA A 276 3.76 4.08 -6.44
C ALA A 276 2.93 3.19 -5.50
N LEU A 277 2.69 1.92 -5.86
CA LEU A 277 1.83 1.00 -5.08
C LEU A 277 2.59 -0.30 -4.74
N LYS A 278 2.83 -0.55 -3.45
CA LYS A 278 3.51 -1.76 -3.00
C LYS A 278 2.81 -2.41 -1.82
N ASN A 279 2.84 -3.74 -1.73
CA ASN A 279 2.34 -4.50 -0.57
C ASN A 279 0.93 -4.04 -0.12
N THR A 280 0.11 -3.54 -1.05
CA THR A 280 -1.14 -2.83 -0.78
C THR A 280 -2.33 -3.76 -1.04
N LEU A 281 -3.28 -3.76 -0.12
CA LEU A 281 -4.51 -4.56 -0.18
C LEU A 281 -5.69 -3.68 -0.61
N PHE A 282 -6.35 -4.04 -1.72
CA PHE A 282 -7.62 -3.46 -2.16
C PHE A 282 -8.71 -4.52 -2.00
N ALA A 283 -9.55 -4.41 -0.98
CA ALA A 283 -10.45 -5.50 -0.63
C ALA A 283 -11.82 -5.11 -0.09
N GLN A 284 -12.77 -6.05 -0.22
CA GLN A 284 -14.14 -5.90 0.28
C GLN A 284 -14.86 -4.68 -0.30
N HIS A 285 -14.55 -4.27 -1.52
CA HIS A 285 -15.24 -3.19 -2.22
C HIS A 285 -16.54 -3.68 -2.86
N ASP A 286 -17.53 -2.78 -2.92
CA ASP A 286 -18.61 -2.92 -3.89
C ASP A 286 -18.22 -2.18 -5.18
N GLY A 287 -17.67 -2.89 -6.15
CA GLY A 287 -16.98 -2.35 -7.31
C GLY A 287 -15.63 -3.03 -7.53
N TYR A 288 -14.76 -2.35 -8.29
CA TYR A 288 -13.36 -2.76 -8.52
C TYR A 288 -12.49 -2.45 -7.29
N GLY A 289 -11.31 -3.05 -7.19
CA GLY A 289 -10.28 -2.59 -6.24
C GLY A 289 -9.68 -1.26 -6.68
N LEU A 290 -9.02 -1.27 -7.83
CA LEU A 290 -8.41 -0.11 -8.46
C LEU A 290 -8.87 0.02 -9.92
N PHE A 291 -9.16 1.24 -10.37
CA PHE A 291 -9.31 1.58 -11.77
C PHE A 291 -8.27 2.62 -12.19
N ILE A 292 -7.50 2.32 -13.23
CA ILE A 292 -6.53 3.22 -13.86
C ILE A 292 -7.07 3.58 -15.26
N GLN A 293 -7.51 4.83 -15.43
CA GLN A 293 -7.93 5.35 -16.73
C GLN A 293 -6.71 5.71 -17.60
N GLU A 294 -6.91 5.80 -18.91
CA GLU A 294 -5.90 6.21 -19.89
C GLU A 294 -5.18 7.52 -19.49
N GLY A 295 -3.85 7.53 -19.63
CA GLY A 295 -2.96 8.63 -19.25
C GLY A 295 -2.52 8.64 -17.78
N ALA A 296 -3.18 7.89 -16.89
CA ALA A 296 -2.74 7.75 -15.51
C ALA A 296 -1.70 6.64 -15.39
N ILE A 297 -0.68 6.80 -14.53
CA ILE A 297 0.50 5.92 -14.51
C ILE A 297 0.73 5.31 -13.12
N VAL A 298 0.63 3.98 -13.04
CA VAL A 298 1.11 3.25 -11.86
C VAL A 298 2.61 3.00 -11.94
N ARG A 299 3.32 3.27 -10.84
CA ARG A 299 4.78 3.10 -10.70
C ARG A 299 5.09 2.02 -9.67
N ASN A 300 6.25 1.39 -9.82
CA ASN A 300 6.83 0.45 -8.83
C ASN A 300 5.80 -0.53 -8.24
N PHE A 301 4.90 -1.06 -9.08
CA PHE A 301 3.83 -1.94 -8.64
C PHE A 301 4.44 -3.29 -8.21
N SER A 302 4.30 -3.66 -6.94
CA SER A 302 4.89 -4.91 -6.43
C SER A 302 4.10 -5.53 -5.28
N SER A 303 3.80 -6.83 -5.39
CA SER A 303 3.22 -7.64 -4.29
C SER A 303 1.88 -7.11 -3.75
N ASN A 304 1.07 -6.49 -4.61
CA ASN A 304 -0.26 -5.98 -4.23
C ASN A 304 -1.30 -7.09 -4.25
N THR A 305 -2.34 -6.99 -3.42
CA THR A 305 -3.39 -8.00 -3.30
C THR A 305 -4.76 -7.39 -3.53
N PHE A 306 -5.57 -8.03 -4.37
CA PHE A 306 -6.93 -7.63 -4.66
C PHE A 306 -7.86 -8.78 -4.26
N SER A 307 -8.77 -8.58 -3.31
CA SER A 307 -9.58 -9.67 -2.77
C SER A 307 -11.01 -9.31 -2.38
N ASN A 308 -11.94 -10.26 -2.56
CA ASN A 308 -13.33 -10.12 -2.12
C ASN A 308 -14.06 -8.86 -2.64
N ASN A 309 -13.67 -8.32 -3.79
CA ASN A 309 -14.35 -7.20 -4.46
C ASN A 309 -15.53 -7.71 -5.31
N THR A 310 -16.60 -6.94 -5.52
CA THR A 310 -17.77 -7.42 -6.30
C THR A 310 -17.55 -7.42 -7.82
N GLU A 311 -16.61 -6.63 -8.32
CA GLU A 311 -16.15 -6.65 -9.73
C GLU A 311 -14.83 -7.43 -9.86
N ALA A 312 -14.00 -7.09 -10.86
CA ALA A 312 -12.60 -7.55 -10.91
C ALA A 312 -11.71 -6.77 -9.93
N GLY A 313 -10.56 -7.34 -9.58
CA GLY A 313 -9.60 -6.68 -8.68
C GLY A 313 -9.07 -5.36 -9.25
N LEU A 314 -8.66 -5.39 -10.52
CA LEU A 314 -8.02 -4.27 -11.21
C LEU A 314 -8.61 -4.07 -12.61
N LEU A 315 -8.87 -2.82 -12.96
CA LEU A 315 -9.21 -2.36 -14.31
C LEU A 315 -8.14 -1.34 -14.75
N LEU A 316 -7.55 -1.47 -15.94
CA LEU A 316 -6.53 -0.54 -16.43
C LEU A 316 -6.53 -0.31 -17.95
N SER A 317 -5.95 0.81 -18.37
CA SER A 317 -5.48 1.05 -19.73
C SER A 317 -4.31 0.13 -20.11
N THR A 318 -4.12 -0.14 -21.41
CA THR A 318 -3.09 -1.06 -21.94
C THR A 318 -1.66 -0.63 -21.64
N GLU A 319 -1.40 0.68 -21.53
CA GLU A 319 -0.08 1.24 -21.21
C GLU A 319 0.47 0.76 -19.84
N ASN A 320 -0.43 0.56 -18.87
CA ASN A 320 -0.09 0.22 -17.49
C ASN A 320 0.19 -1.28 -17.30
N VAL A 321 -0.15 -2.15 -18.27
CA VAL A 321 0.08 -3.60 -18.15
C VAL A 321 1.56 -3.92 -17.99
N THR A 322 2.42 -3.15 -18.66
CA THR A 322 3.90 -3.24 -18.56
C THR A 322 4.47 -2.80 -17.20
N LYS A 323 3.63 -2.30 -16.29
CA LYS A 323 4.03 -1.82 -14.95
C LYS A 323 3.73 -2.82 -13.84
N LEU A 324 2.90 -3.82 -14.11
CA LEU A 324 2.45 -4.81 -13.14
C LEU A 324 3.52 -5.90 -12.92
N ASP A 325 3.67 -6.36 -11.68
CA ASP A 325 4.55 -7.47 -11.32
C ASP A 325 3.83 -8.82 -11.30
N ALA A 326 4.61 -9.89 -11.43
CA ALA A 326 4.08 -11.26 -11.39
C ALA A 326 3.74 -11.79 -9.98
N ALA A 327 4.08 -11.07 -8.89
CA ALA A 327 3.81 -11.52 -7.51
C ALA A 327 2.52 -10.91 -6.92
N SER A 328 1.95 -9.88 -7.55
CA SER A 328 0.62 -9.37 -7.21
C SER A 328 -0.48 -10.43 -7.47
N VAL A 329 -1.51 -10.43 -6.62
CA VAL A 329 -2.56 -11.47 -6.55
C VAL A 329 -3.94 -10.88 -6.86
N PHE A 330 -4.66 -11.51 -7.79
CA PHE A 330 -6.02 -11.10 -8.20
C PHE A 330 -7.03 -12.27 -8.14
N THR A 331 -6.58 -13.49 -7.84
CA THR A 331 -7.42 -14.68 -7.69
C THR A 331 -8.15 -14.83 -6.34
N ALA A 332 -7.98 -13.88 -5.42
CA ALA A 332 -8.47 -13.95 -4.04
C ALA A 332 -9.98 -13.63 -3.90
N SER A 333 -10.82 -14.41 -4.57
CA SER A 333 -12.30 -14.35 -4.51
C SER A 333 -12.90 -13.00 -4.89
N ASN A 334 -12.36 -12.33 -5.92
CA ASN A 334 -13.05 -11.22 -6.57
C ASN A 334 -14.23 -11.75 -7.39
N GLY A 335 -15.24 -10.91 -7.63
CA GLY A 335 -16.40 -11.26 -8.47
C GLY A 335 -15.98 -11.70 -9.88
N ARG A 336 -14.84 -11.20 -10.37
CA ARG A 336 -14.10 -11.80 -11.49
C ARG A 336 -12.60 -11.83 -11.17
N ASN A 337 -12.04 -13.04 -11.06
CA ASN A 337 -10.61 -13.27 -10.77
C ASN A 337 -9.72 -13.03 -12.01
N VAL A 338 -9.65 -11.79 -12.49
CA VAL A 338 -8.87 -11.34 -13.65
C VAL A 338 -8.32 -9.93 -13.42
N VAL A 339 -7.37 -9.53 -14.28
CA VAL A 339 -7.01 -8.13 -14.52
C VAL A 339 -7.70 -7.66 -15.79
N GLU A 340 -8.64 -6.73 -15.70
CA GLU A 340 -9.44 -6.27 -16.85
C GLU A 340 -8.77 -5.10 -17.57
N ILE A 341 -8.71 -5.19 -18.89
CA ILE A 341 -7.99 -4.27 -19.78
C ILE A 341 -9.00 -3.49 -20.62
N ASN A 342 -9.05 -2.18 -20.40
CA ASN A 342 -9.88 -1.25 -21.16
C ASN A 342 -8.99 -0.32 -22.00
N GLY A 343 -8.76 -0.72 -23.25
CA GLY A 343 -8.09 0.09 -24.26
C GLY A 343 -8.27 -0.53 -25.64
N GLU A 344 -8.12 0.27 -26.69
CA GLU A 344 -8.24 -0.18 -28.09
C GLU A 344 -6.90 -0.64 -28.67
N TYR A 345 -5.77 -0.26 -28.07
CA TYR A 345 -4.44 -0.38 -28.69
C TYR A 345 -3.40 -1.07 -27.81
N ILE A 346 -2.64 -1.96 -28.43
CA ILE A 346 -1.50 -2.66 -27.84
C ILE A 346 -0.25 -2.15 -28.55
N GLY A 347 0.58 -1.39 -27.83
CA GLY A 347 1.63 -0.53 -28.38
C GLY A 347 1.16 0.92 -28.52
N ASP A 348 2.11 1.86 -28.55
CA ASP A 348 1.85 3.29 -28.77
C ASP A 348 1.51 3.53 -30.25
N PRO A 349 0.37 4.16 -30.59
CA PRO A 349 -0.03 4.41 -31.97
C PRO A 349 0.86 5.43 -32.71
N ASN A 350 1.69 6.18 -32.01
CA ASN A 350 2.59 7.20 -32.57
C ASN A 350 4.05 6.72 -32.66
N SER A 351 4.37 5.53 -32.13
CA SER A 351 5.74 5.00 -32.06
C SER A 351 5.87 3.68 -32.81
N THR A 352 6.79 3.63 -33.77
CA THR A 352 6.88 2.54 -34.76
C THR A 352 7.71 1.33 -34.31
N ILE A 353 8.47 1.41 -33.20
CA ILE A 353 9.51 0.40 -32.88
C ILE A 353 9.61 0.01 -31.39
N ALA A 354 8.65 0.41 -30.54
CA ALA A 354 8.62 -0.02 -29.14
C ALA A 354 7.86 -1.36 -28.99
N GLU A 355 8.60 -2.47 -28.83
CA GLU A 355 8.00 -3.74 -28.38
C GLU A 355 7.58 -3.64 -26.91
N ILE A 356 6.41 -4.17 -26.57
CA ILE A 356 5.93 -4.32 -25.19
C ILE A 356 5.78 -5.80 -24.80
N ALA A 357 6.25 -6.14 -23.60
CA ALA A 357 6.17 -7.49 -23.05
C ALA A 357 5.12 -7.57 -21.93
N TRP A 358 4.29 -8.61 -21.95
CA TRP A 358 3.38 -8.96 -20.86
C TRP A 358 3.87 -10.25 -20.18
N HIS A 359 3.73 -10.33 -18.85
CA HIS A 359 4.25 -11.41 -18.01
C HIS A 359 3.09 -12.25 -17.44
N GLY A 360 3.29 -13.55 -17.25
CA GLY A 360 2.32 -14.38 -16.52
C GLY A 360 2.37 -14.09 -15.02
N PHE A 361 1.22 -13.97 -14.36
CA PHE A 361 1.14 -13.85 -12.90
C PHE A 361 1.39 -15.20 -12.22
N THR A 362 2.00 -15.18 -11.02
CA THR A 362 2.31 -16.39 -10.24
C THR A 362 1.05 -17.15 -9.82
N ASP A 363 -0.05 -16.43 -9.55
CA ASP A 363 -1.36 -17.02 -9.24
C ASP A 363 -2.17 -17.45 -10.49
N LYS A 364 -1.59 -17.29 -11.69
CA LYS A 364 -2.19 -17.58 -13.00
C LYS A 364 -3.42 -16.73 -13.35
N THR A 365 -3.55 -15.54 -12.76
CA THR A 365 -4.54 -14.52 -13.17
C THR A 365 -4.53 -14.29 -14.70
N PRO A 366 -5.68 -14.35 -15.39
CA PRO A 366 -5.81 -13.89 -16.76
C PRO A 366 -5.84 -12.36 -16.90
N TYR A 367 -5.24 -11.84 -17.97
CA TYR A 367 -5.59 -10.53 -18.50
C TYR A 367 -6.86 -10.66 -19.34
N ARG A 368 -7.89 -9.84 -19.11
CA ARG A 368 -9.12 -9.86 -19.90
C ARG A 368 -9.28 -8.58 -20.73
N LEU A 369 -9.23 -8.72 -22.05
CA LEU A 369 -9.55 -7.64 -22.99
C LEU A 369 -11.06 -7.42 -23.00
N LEU A 370 -11.51 -6.22 -22.62
CA LEU A 370 -12.94 -5.88 -22.59
C LEU A 370 -13.51 -5.49 -23.97
N ASN A 371 -12.64 -5.02 -24.87
CA ASN A 371 -12.99 -4.56 -26.22
C ASN A 371 -12.15 -5.31 -27.27
N SER A 372 -12.45 -5.10 -28.56
CA SER A 372 -11.48 -5.44 -29.62
C SER A 372 -10.23 -4.59 -29.48
N VAL A 373 -9.06 -5.19 -29.75
CA VAL A 373 -7.77 -4.49 -29.70
C VAL A 373 -7.03 -4.57 -31.04
N ALA A 374 -6.29 -3.51 -31.37
CA ALA A 374 -5.33 -3.50 -32.47
C ALA A 374 -3.89 -3.41 -31.93
N VAL A 375 -3.08 -4.42 -32.26
CA VAL A 375 -1.65 -4.49 -32.00
C VAL A 375 -0.93 -3.62 -33.05
N ARG A 376 -0.37 -2.50 -32.61
CA ARG A 376 0.24 -1.46 -33.46
C ARG A 376 1.77 -1.50 -33.47
N SER A 377 2.40 -2.09 -32.46
CA SER A 377 3.85 -2.37 -32.41
C SER A 377 4.10 -3.85 -32.10
N GLY A 378 5.27 -4.23 -31.57
CA GLY A 378 5.54 -5.60 -31.15
C GLY A 378 4.87 -5.94 -29.81
N TRP A 379 4.12 -7.05 -29.76
CA TRP A 379 3.50 -7.56 -28.54
C TRP A 379 4.06 -8.94 -28.17
N ARG A 380 4.91 -8.97 -27.14
CA ARG A 380 5.52 -10.20 -26.63
C ARG A 380 4.70 -10.75 -25.46
N LEU A 381 4.24 -12.00 -25.59
CA LEU A 381 3.61 -12.74 -24.49
C LEU A 381 4.57 -13.81 -23.99
N LEU A 382 4.98 -13.65 -22.74
CA LEU A 382 5.92 -14.55 -22.06
C LEU A 382 5.19 -15.79 -21.49
N PRO A 383 5.93 -16.84 -21.09
CA PRO A 383 5.34 -18.07 -20.55
C PRO A 383 4.31 -17.83 -19.44
N GLY A 384 3.20 -18.56 -19.52
CA GLY A 384 2.11 -18.52 -18.53
C GLY A 384 1.11 -17.37 -18.69
N VAL A 385 1.29 -16.45 -19.64
CA VAL A 385 0.27 -15.42 -19.92
C VAL A 385 -1.01 -16.08 -20.42
N THR A 386 -2.14 -15.75 -19.78
CA THR A 386 -3.48 -16.03 -20.30
C THR A 386 -4.16 -14.72 -20.69
N VAL A 387 -4.62 -14.64 -21.94
CA VAL A 387 -5.45 -13.57 -22.50
C VAL A 387 -6.86 -14.10 -22.68
N GLU A 388 -7.79 -13.58 -21.91
CA GLU A 388 -9.22 -13.70 -22.14
C GLU A 388 -9.72 -12.55 -23.02
N VAL A 389 -10.66 -12.84 -23.90
CA VAL A 389 -11.27 -11.86 -24.82
C VAL A 389 -12.78 -11.82 -24.57
N ALA A 390 -13.33 -10.60 -24.48
CA ALA A 390 -14.77 -10.37 -24.34
C ALA A 390 -15.58 -10.98 -25.50
N ARG A 391 -16.89 -11.14 -25.27
CA ARG A 391 -17.79 -11.74 -26.26
C ARG A 391 -17.75 -10.95 -27.57
N ASP A 392 -17.57 -11.67 -28.66
CA ASP A 392 -17.47 -11.13 -30.03
C ASP A 392 -16.38 -10.07 -30.28
N ALA A 393 -15.44 -9.87 -29.35
CA ALA A 393 -14.28 -9.01 -29.56
C ALA A 393 -13.14 -9.74 -30.31
N SER A 394 -12.22 -8.97 -30.89
CA SER A 394 -11.14 -9.44 -31.75
C SER A 394 -9.76 -8.98 -31.26
N ILE A 395 -8.72 -9.70 -31.68
CA ILE A 395 -7.33 -9.24 -31.62
C ILE A 395 -6.87 -9.03 -33.06
N THR A 396 -6.72 -7.78 -33.49
CA THR A 396 -6.20 -7.45 -34.82
C THR A 396 -4.71 -7.11 -34.71
N ILE A 397 -3.87 -7.72 -35.54
CA ILE A 397 -2.44 -7.41 -35.63
C ILE A 397 -2.23 -6.63 -36.92
N ASN A 398 -1.91 -5.34 -36.80
CA ASN A 398 -1.76 -4.45 -37.94
C ASN A 398 -0.46 -4.74 -38.71
N GLU A 399 -0.37 -4.29 -39.96
CA GLU A 399 0.76 -4.54 -40.88
C GLU A 399 2.15 -4.27 -40.26
N GLN A 400 2.26 -3.22 -39.43
CA GLN A 400 3.49 -2.79 -38.75
C GLN A 400 3.69 -3.38 -37.35
N GLY A 401 2.64 -3.96 -36.76
CA GLY A 401 2.70 -4.65 -35.47
C GLY A 401 3.19 -6.09 -35.61
N TYR A 402 3.39 -6.80 -34.50
CA TYR A 402 3.57 -8.26 -34.52
C TYR A 402 3.20 -8.89 -33.18
N VAL A 403 2.95 -10.21 -33.17
CA VAL A 403 2.80 -10.98 -31.93
C VAL A 403 3.93 -11.98 -31.76
N ALA A 404 4.53 -12.03 -30.58
CA ALA A 404 5.56 -12.99 -30.19
C ALA A 404 5.10 -13.72 -28.92
N ALA A 405 4.19 -14.67 -29.08
CA ALA A 405 3.60 -15.45 -27.99
C ALA A 405 4.34 -16.78 -27.83
N LYS A 406 5.28 -16.85 -26.88
CA LYS A 406 6.16 -18.01 -26.71
C LYS A 406 6.08 -18.56 -25.29
N GLY A 407 5.33 -19.66 -25.13
CA GLY A 407 5.22 -20.40 -23.89
C GLY A 407 6.29 -21.49 -23.73
N THR A 408 6.21 -22.22 -22.61
CA THR A 408 6.85 -23.54 -22.46
C THR A 408 5.79 -24.65 -22.43
N THR A 409 6.22 -25.91 -22.33
CA THR A 409 5.33 -27.06 -22.12
C THR A 409 4.53 -26.98 -20.80
N GLU A 410 5.09 -26.35 -19.77
CA GLU A 410 4.51 -26.17 -18.43
C GLU A 410 3.74 -24.85 -18.31
N GLN A 411 4.25 -23.80 -18.96
CA GLN A 411 3.77 -22.43 -18.92
C GLN A 411 3.39 -21.95 -20.32
N ARG A 412 2.36 -22.58 -20.89
CA ARG A 412 1.80 -22.23 -22.20
C ARG A 412 1.20 -20.82 -22.20
N VAL A 413 1.27 -20.12 -23.33
CA VAL A 413 0.49 -18.89 -23.55
C VAL A 413 -0.92 -19.28 -23.98
N ILE A 414 -1.97 -18.62 -23.48
CA ILE A 414 -3.36 -18.99 -23.77
C ILE A 414 -4.14 -17.79 -24.30
N PHE A 415 -4.81 -17.95 -25.44
CA PHE A 415 -5.84 -17.05 -25.96
C PHE A 415 -7.20 -17.76 -25.92
N THR A 416 -8.18 -17.18 -25.23
CA THR A 416 -9.51 -17.77 -25.05
C THR A 416 -10.60 -16.72 -24.89
N GLY A 417 -11.87 -17.12 -25.03
CA GLY A 417 -13.00 -16.28 -24.63
C GLY A 417 -13.11 -16.18 -23.10
N ALA A 418 -13.62 -15.05 -22.60
CA ALA A 418 -13.91 -14.78 -21.19
C ALA A 418 -14.99 -15.71 -20.56
N ALA A 419 -15.60 -16.58 -21.36
CA ALA A 419 -16.28 -17.79 -20.90
C ALA A 419 -15.91 -18.98 -21.81
N SER A 420 -15.87 -20.18 -21.24
CA SER A 420 -15.47 -21.43 -21.90
C SER A 420 -16.51 -22.02 -22.87
N ALA A 421 -17.23 -21.17 -23.61
CA ALA A 421 -18.20 -21.57 -24.64
C ALA A 421 -17.54 -21.62 -26.03
N LYS A 422 -17.94 -22.58 -26.88
CA LYS A 422 -17.48 -22.65 -28.28
C LYS A 422 -17.91 -21.37 -29.04
N ALA A 423 -17.03 -20.83 -29.89
CA ALA A 423 -17.30 -19.63 -30.70
C ALA A 423 -17.82 -18.41 -29.90
N TYR A 424 -17.09 -18.02 -28.84
CA TYR A 424 -17.43 -16.94 -27.92
C TYR A 424 -16.90 -15.55 -28.36
N TRP A 425 -15.70 -15.50 -28.93
CA TRP A 425 -15.02 -14.27 -29.40
C TRP A 425 -14.74 -14.36 -30.90
N GLN A 426 -14.39 -13.25 -31.54
CA GLN A 426 -14.26 -13.21 -33.01
C GLN A 426 -13.03 -13.98 -33.50
N GLY A 427 -11.88 -13.81 -32.84
CA GLY A 427 -10.61 -14.45 -33.17
C GLY A 427 -9.44 -13.47 -33.28
N ILE A 428 -8.28 -14.01 -33.65
CA ILE A 428 -7.09 -13.22 -34.03
C ILE A 428 -7.11 -13.02 -35.54
N LEU A 429 -6.94 -11.77 -36.00
CA LEU A 429 -6.77 -11.41 -37.41
C LEU A 429 -5.40 -10.75 -37.58
N SER A 430 -4.52 -11.30 -38.42
CA SER A 430 -3.21 -10.69 -38.70
C SER A 430 -3.11 -10.17 -40.12
N HIS A 431 -2.75 -8.90 -40.23
CA HIS A 431 -2.27 -8.25 -41.46
C HIS A 431 -0.74 -8.09 -41.46
N SER A 432 -0.07 -8.52 -40.38
CA SER A 432 1.36 -8.27 -40.18
C SER A 432 2.24 -9.10 -41.11
N THR A 433 3.15 -8.41 -41.79
CA THR A 433 4.19 -9.00 -42.66
C THR A 433 5.48 -9.31 -41.90
N SER A 434 5.50 -9.11 -40.58
CA SER A 434 6.68 -9.27 -39.74
C SER A 434 7.09 -10.74 -39.58
N HIS A 435 8.34 -11.05 -39.88
CA HIS A 435 8.96 -12.36 -39.60
C HIS A 435 9.08 -12.69 -38.11
N LEU A 436 8.77 -11.74 -37.22
CA LEU A 436 8.71 -11.95 -35.76
C LEU A 436 7.37 -12.55 -35.30
N ASN A 437 6.35 -12.59 -36.16
CA ASN A 437 5.05 -13.20 -35.87
C ASN A 437 5.22 -14.68 -35.52
N SER A 438 5.03 -15.01 -34.24
CA SER A 438 5.28 -16.34 -33.70
C SER A 438 4.31 -16.69 -32.58
N ILE A 439 3.69 -17.86 -32.69
CA ILE A 439 2.83 -18.48 -31.68
C ILE A 439 3.37 -19.89 -31.41
N GLU A 440 4.06 -20.03 -30.27
CA GLU A 440 4.82 -21.23 -29.91
C GLU A 440 4.44 -21.72 -28.51
N ASN A 441 4.20 -23.03 -28.37
CA ASN A 441 3.72 -23.65 -27.12
C ASN A 441 2.47 -22.96 -26.53
N ALA A 442 1.50 -22.61 -27.38
CA ALA A 442 0.34 -21.83 -26.98
C ALA A 442 -1.00 -22.55 -27.19
N ASP A 443 -2.09 -22.01 -26.66
CA ASP A 443 -3.44 -22.49 -26.92
C ASP A 443 -4.28 -21.35 -27.50
N ILE A 444 -4.96 -21.58 -28.63
CA ILE A 444 -5.96 -20.67 -29.18
C ILE A 444 -7.31 -21.39 -29.12
N ARG A 445 -8.24 -20.86 -28.33
CA ARG A 445 -9.48 -21.56 -27.96
C ARG A 445 -10.72 -20.70 -28.23
N ASN A 446 -11.78 -21.34 -28.72
CA ASN A 446 -13.15 -20.85 -28.63
C ASN A 446 -13.47 -19.53 -29.39
N ALA A 447 -12.75 -19.20 -30.45
CA ALA A 447 -13.03 -18.05 -31.31
C ALA A 447 -13.90 -18.40 -32.54
N GLY A 448 -14.06 -17.48 -33.50
CA GLY A 448 -14.94 -17.65 -34.66
C GLY A 448 -16.42 -17.39 -34.38
N SER A 449 -16.75 -16.54 -33.40
CA SER A 449 -18.15 -16.17 -33.11
C SER A 449 -18.81 -15.39 -34.25
N LYS A 450 -18.03 -14.58 -34.97
CA LYS A 450 -18.40 -13.78 -36.14
C LYS A 450 -17.52 -14.16 -37.34
N VAL A 451 -17.87 -13.62 -38.52
CA VAL A 451 -16.98 -13.62 -39.69
C VAL A 451 -15.69 -12.88 -39.35
N ILE A 452 -14.55 -13.37 -39.82
CA ILE A 452 -13.23 -12.75 -39.61
C ILE A 452 -12.67 -12.17 -40.92
N ILE A 453 -12.70 -12.95 -42.02
CA ILE A 453 -12.48 -12.51 -43.40
C ILE A 453 -13.39 -13.32 -44.34
N SER A 454 -13.61 -12.82 -45.56
CA SER A 454 -14.18 -13.59 -46.71
C SER A 454 -15.47 -14.38 -46.46
N GLY A 455 -16.31 -13.94 -45.51
CA GLY A 455 -17.52 -14.67 -45.08
C GLY A 455 -17.27 -15.88 -44.17
N GLN A 456 -16.01 -16.24 -43.93
CA GLN A 456 -15.57 -17.36 -43.10
C GLN A 456 -15.28 -16.96 -41.65
N ARG A 457 -15.13 -17.95 -40.76
CA ARG A 457 -14.82 -17.77 -39.33
C ARG A 457 -13.62 -18.65 -38.95
N ALA A 458 -12.76 -18.19 -38.05
CA ALA A 458 -11.61 -18.97 -37.58
C ALA A 458 -11.23 -18.65 -36.13
N ASN A 459 -10.36 -19.47 -35.52
CA ASN A 459 -9.66 -19.08 -34.29
C ASN A 459 -8.58 -18.01 -34.59
N LEU A 460 -7.88 -18.19 -35.70
CA LEU A 460 -6.85 -17.30 -36.24
C LEU A 460 -7.03 -17.16 -37.75
N ALA A 461 -6.94 -15.95 -38.29
CA ALA A 461 -6.86 -15.67 -39.71
C ALA A 461 -5.64 -14.81 -40.04
N LEU A 462 -4.97 -15.11 -41.16
CA LEU A 462 -4.01 -14.21 -41.79
C LEU A 462 -4.63 -13.63 -43.06
N TYR A 463 -4.44 -12.33 -43.32
CA TYR A 463 -5.00 -11.68 -44.51
C TYR A 463 -4.21 -10.45 -44.93
N GLY A 464 -3.88 -10.37 -46.22
CA GLY A 464 -3.16 -9.26 -46.83
C GLY A 464 -1.85 -9.69 -47.50
N SER A 465 -1.28 -8.78 -48.28
CA SER A 465 -0.09 -9.03 -49.10
C SER A 465 1.14 -9.39 -48.26
N ASN A 466 1.49 -10.68 -48.26
CA ASN A 466 2.59 -11.28 -47.48
C ASN A 466 2.38 -11.26 -45.95
N ALA A 467 1.12 -11.21 -45.46
CA ALA A 467 0.87 -11.38 -44.03
C ALA A 467 1.31 -12.80 -43.59
N THR A 468 2.12 -12.90 -42.54
CA THR A 468 2.83 -14.16 -42.23
C THR A 468 2.89 -14.48 -40.74
N MET A 469 2.90 -15.76 -40.37
CA MET A 469 3.04 -16.21 -38.98
C MET A 469 3.64 -17.61 -38.85
N THR A 470 4.60 -17.78 -37.94
CA THR A 470 5.08 -19.10 -37.52
C THR A 470 4.24 -19.63 -36.35
N ILE A 471 3.72 -20.85 -36.45
CA ILE A 471 2.87 -21.48 -35.45
C ILE A 471 3.38 -22.91 -35.20
N ARG A 472 3.79 -23.22 -33.96
CA ARG A 472 4.30 -24.55 -33.57
C ARG A 472 3.87 -24.95 -32.16
N HIS A 473 3.73 -26.25 -31.92
CA HIS A 473 3.40 -26.86 -30.62
C HIS A 473 2.15 -26.26 -29.95
N THR A 474 1.25 -25.72 -30.77
CA THR A 474 0.12 -24.91 -30.39
C THR A 474 -1.18 -25.69 -30.57
N ARG A 475 -2.14 -25.51 -29.66
CA ARG A 475 -3.41 -26.24 -29.66
C ARG A 475 -4.56 -25.31 -30.03
N ILE A 476 -5.13 -25.53 -31.22
CA ILE A 476 -6.10 -24.64 -31.87
C ILE A 476 -7.47 -25.32 -31.90
N SER A 477 -8.38 -24.88 -31.03
CA SER A 477 -9.60 -25.66 -30.72
C SER A 477 -10.87 -24.83 -30.52
N GLY A 478 -12.03 -25.46 -30.71
CA GLY A 478 -13.32 -24.84 -30.41
C GLY A 478 -13.74 -23.70 -31.34
N SER A 479 -13.15 -23.61 -32.54
CA SER A 479 -13.52 -22.57 -33.51
C SER A 479 -14.97 -22.71 -33.99
N GLY A 480 -15.67 -21.59 -34.16
CA GLY A 480 -16.95 -21.48 -34.89
C GLY A 480 -16.84 -21.65 -36.40
N GLY A 481 -15.62 -21.84 -36.93
CA GLY A 481 -15.34 -22.24 -38.31
C GLY A 481 -14.04 -23.04 -38.36
N HIS A 482 -13.06 -22.57 -39.12
CA HIS A 482 -11.76 -23.24 -39.34
C HIS A 482 -10.81 -23.05 -38.14
N GLY A 483 -9.80 -23.90 -37.98
CA GLY A 483 -8.75 -23.68 -36.98
C GLY A 483 -7.92 -22.45 -37.32
N ILE A 484 -7.17 -22.53 -38.42
CA ILE A 484 -6.50 -21.41 -39.07
C ILE A 484 -7.17 -21.15 -40.42
N LEU A 485 -7.26 -19.88 -40.82
CA LEU A 485 -7.60 -19.47 -42.18
C LEU A 485 -6.46 -18.62 -42.76
N VAL A 486 -5.91 -19.03 -43.90
CA VAL A 486 -4.84 -18.32 -44.60
C VAL A 486 -5.43 -17.67 -45.85
N GLY A 487 -5.59 -16.35 -45.80
CA GLY A 487 -6.14 -15.57 -46.90
C GLY A 487 -5.17 -15.43 -48.07
N TYR A 488 -5.69 -14.99 -49.22
CA TYR A 488 -4.91 -14.88 -50.45
C TYR A 488 -3.63 -14.04 -50.25
N GLY A 489 -2.49 -14.58 -50.66
CA GLY A 489 -1.18 -13.93 -50.52
C GLY A 489 -0.59 -13.91 -49.10
N SER A 490 -1.21 -14.58 -48.12
CA SER A 490 -0.68 -14.77 -46.77
C SER A 490 0.03 -16.14 -46.63
N SER A 491 0.83 -16.34 -45.57
CA SER A 491 1.58 -17.59 -45.36
C SER A 491 1.73 -18.03 -43.90
N ILE A 492 1.77 -19.35 -43.69
CA ILE A 492 2.21 -19.99 -42.45
C ILE A 492 3.37 -20.95 -42.76
N ASN A 493 4.08 -21.39 -41.74
CA ASN A 493 5.13 -22.41 -41.86
C ASN A 493 4.58 -23.76 -42.35
N ASP A 494 5.30 -24.44 -43.25
CA ASP A 494 4.89 -25.69 -43.89
C ASP A 494 4.51 -26.80 -42.88
N ASP A 495 5.21 -26.84 -41.75
CA ASP A 495 5.02 -27.79 -40.65
C ASP A 495 3.89 -27.39 -39.67
N ALA A 496 3.11 -26.35 -39.97
CA ALA A 496 1.99 -25.90 -39.11
C ALA A 496 0.85 -26.93 -39.00
N SER A 497 0.70 -27.82 -40.00
CA SER A 497 -0.32 -28.89 -39.98
C SER A 497 0.08 -30.10 -39.12
N THR A 498 1.38 -30.29 -38.87
CA THR A 498 1.94 -31.48 -38.18
C THR A 498 2.52 -31.17 -36.80
N THR A 499 2.97 -29.94 -36.56
CA THR A 499 3.50 -29.49 -35.24
C THR A 499 2.42 -28.96 -34.29
N ASN A 500 1.17 -28.83 -34.73
CA ASN A 500 0.07 -28.25 -33.95
C ASN A 500 -1.09 -29.23 -33.79
N GLN A 501 -1.83 -29.11 -32.69
CA GLN A 501 -3.01 -29.93 -32.41
C GLN A 501 -4.30 -29.15 -32.75
N PHE A 502 -5.26 -29.80 -33.42
CA PHE A 502 -6.53 -29.20 -33.80
C PHE A 502 -7.72 -30.05 -33.30
N ASP A 503 -8.52 -29.52 -32.37
CA ASP A 503 -9.65 -30.25 -31.77
C ASP A 503 -10.96 -29.45 -31.85
N ASN A 504 -12.09 -30.08 -32.20
CA ASN A 504 -13.44 -29.50 -32.10
C ASN A 504 -13.58 -28.11 -32.78
N ASN A 505 -12.84 -27.87 -33.86
CA ASN A 505 -13.17 -26.81 -34.81
C ASN A 505 -14.42 -27.21 -35.60
N THR A 506 -15.09 -26.27 -36.28
CA THR A 506 -16.38 -26.53 -36.95
C THR A 506 -16.21 -26.86 -38.43
N LEU A 507 -15.12 -26.38 -39.04
CA LEU A 507 -14.72 -26.64 -40.42
C LEU A 507 -13.26 -27.17 -40.43
N ALA A 508 -12.49 -26.93 -41.48
CA ALA A 508 -11.13 -27.49 -41.62
C ALA A 508 -10.16 -27.09 -40.49
N THR A 509 -9.09 -27.86 -40.30
CA THR A 509 -8.01 -27.54 -39.37
C THR A 509 -7.25 -26.30 -39.81
N ILE A 510 -6.88 -26.26 -41.09
CA ILE A 510 -6.30 -25.12 -41.80
C ILE A 510 -7.02 -25.02 -43.15
N GLU A 511 -7.40 -23.80 -43.53
CA GLU A 511 -8.00 -23.46 -44.82
C GLU A 511 -7.10 -22.46 -45.55
N TYR A 512 -7.03 -22.55 -46.88
CA TYR A 512 -6.27 -21.63 -47.74
C TYR A 512 -7.20 -21.06 -48.81
N GLU A 513 -7.31 -19.74 -48.89
CA GLU A 513 -8.05 -19.07 -49.97
C GLU A 513 -7.27 -19.18 -51.29
N GLN A 514 -7.99 -19.45 -52.40
CA GLN A 514 -7.44 -19.63 -53.76
C GLN A 514 -7.67 -18.38 -54.61
#